data_AF-G7IPS5-F1
#
_entry.id   AF-G7IPS5-F1
#
_cell.length_a   1.000
_cell.length_b   1.000
_cell.length_c   1.000
_cell.angle_alpha   90.00
_cell.angle_beta   90.00
_cell.angle_gamma   90.00
#
_symmetry.space_group_name_H-M   'P 1'
#
loop_
_entity.id
_entity.type
_entity.pdbx_description
1 polymer ?
#
loop_
_entity_poly.entity_id
_entity_poly.type
_entity_poly.pdbx_seq_one_letter_code
_entity_poly.pdbx_strand_id
1 'polypeptide(L)'
;MKPQNLNQIAKLSQFQIINPNPQLLNQNLKLLSKSHDNVKAFFNLCNQMLSCSSSHNHYTFTHALKACCSYHAHAKGLEIHARLIKSGHIFDGFIKNTLLYFYLSSNDVVSATRVFKSIPSPDVVSWTSLISGLSKCGFETEAIEAFSSINVKPNALTLVSAISACSSIGAIKFGKAIHAYGLKSLMIDGNIVFYNAALDLYAKCGFFSNARNVFVKMSKRDVISWTTLLMAYARGGQCGEAVEVFKQMIVSGEAEPNESTVVTVLSACASIGSLSLGCWVHDYIEKRIDLDVDGNIGNALVNMYVKCGDMKMGLKVFNMVVHKDVISWGTVICGLAMNGYGKQVVQMFSHMLVHGVLPDDVTFIGLLSACSHVGLVSEGMMFFKAMRDSYGIVPQMSHYGCMVDMYGRASLFEEAVAFLKGMPVEAEGPIWSALLQACKTHGNEEMSEWIRGQIHDKNVGVGTLALLSNIYASSERWDDANNVRKIMRGTGLKKVAGLSWVEPEVRLDSSLCAA
;
A
#
# COMPACT_ATOMS: atom_id res chain seq x y z
N MET A 1 18.37 23.80 -11.80
CA MET A 1 19.12 23.64 -13.08
C MET A 1 20.13 24.76 -13.21
N LYS A 2 21.35 24.52 -13.74
CA LYS A 2 22.35 25.59 -13.94
C LYS A 2 21.85 26.62 -14.98
N PRO A 3 22.08 27.94 -14.78
CA PRO A 3 21.59 29.01 -15.66
C PRO A 3 22.09 28.94 -17.11
N GLN A 4 23.21 28.25 -17.37
CA GLN A 4 23.72 28.02 -18.74
C GLN A 4 22.81 27.13 -19.61
N ASN A 5 22.02 26.22 -19.02
CA ASN A 5 21.13 25.33 -19.79
C ASN A 5 19.88 26.07 -20.31
N LEU A 6 19.37 27.07 -19.59
CA LEU A 6 18.16 27.82 -19.97
C LEU A 6 18.36 28.64 -21.25
N ASN A 7 19.53 29.28 -21.41
CA ASN A 7 19.86 30.06 -22.62
C ASN A 7 20.09 29.19 -23.87
N GLN A 8 20.58 27.96 -23.70
CA GLN A 8 20.71 27.00 -24.81
C GLN A 8 19.35 26.46 -25.24
N ILE A 9 18.44 26.23 -24.28
CA ILE A 9 17.10 25.67 -24.53
C ILE A 9 16.15 26.70 -25.16
N ALA A 10 16.22 27.97 -24.79
CA ALA A 10 15.42 29.04 -25.42
C ALA A 10 15.71 29.16 -26.94
N LYS A 11 16.98 28.98 -27.35
CA LYS A 11 17.40 28.95 -28.76
C LYS A 11 16.87 27.74 -29.54
N LEU A 12 16.52 26.63 -28.87
CA LEU A 12 15.99 25.43 -29.53
C LEU A 12 14.55 25.60 -30.03
N SER A 13 13.76 26.46 -29.37
CA SER A 13 12.37 26.73 -29.78
C SER A 13 12.25 27.47 -31.12
N GLN A 14 13.33 28.17 -31.52
CA GLN A 14 13.44 28.94 -32.76
C GLN A 14 14.35 28.26 -33.81
N PHE A 15 14.83 27.05 -33.53
CA PHE A 15 15.81 26.38 -34.38
C PHE A 15 15.14 25.88 -35.68
N GLN A 16 15.46 26.51 -36.81
CA GLN A 16 15.22 25.97 -38.15
C GLN A 16 16.49 25.25 -38.61
N ILE A 17 16.35 24.01 -39.06
CA ILE A 17 17.47 23.25 -39.66
C ILE A 17 17.81 23.89 -41.01
N ILE A 18 18.72 24.87 -41.00
CA ILE A 18 19.30 25.43 -42.23
C ILE A 18 20.33 24.45 -42.83
N ASN A 19 20.81 23.48 -42.04
CA ASN A 19 21.76 22.46 -42.48
C ASN A 19 21.47 21.10 -41.81
N PRO A 20 21.11 20.03 -42.55
CA PRO A 20 20.69 18.74 -42.00
C PRO A 20 21.88 17.98 -41.40
N ASN A 21 22.24 18.30 -40.15
CA ASN A 21 23.27 17.57 -39.41
C ASN A 21 22.63 16.66 -38.32
N PRO A 22 22.64 15.32 -38.51
CA PRO A 22 22.09 14.36 -37.54
C PRO A 22 22.72 14.43 -36.14
N GLN A 23 23.99 14.84 -36.02
CA GLN A 23 24.66 14.91 -34.72
C GLN A 23 24.09 16.01 -33.83
N LEU A 24 23.83 17.19 -34.42
CA LEU A 24 23.23 18.32 -33.72
C LEU A 24 21.79 17.99 -33.29
N LEU A 25 21.04 17.32 -34.16
CA LEU A 25 19.68 16.86 -33.88
C LEU A 25 19.63 15.85 -32.74
N ASN A 26 20.58 14.90 -32.70
CA ASN A 26 20.70 13.92 -31.62
C ASN A 26 21.02 14.56 -30.27
N GLN A 27 21.91 15.55 -30.23
CA GLN A 27 22.22 16.30 -28.99
C GLN A 27 20.99 17.04 -28.47
N ASN A 28 20.23 17.69 -29.36
CA ASN A 28 19.04 18.44 -29.00
C ASN A 28 17.90 17.54 -28.50
N LEU A 29 17.61 16.44 -29.19
CA LEU A 29 16.60 15.47 -28.74
C LEU A 29 17.00 14.80 -27.42
N LYS A 30 18.29 14.52 -27.21
CA LYS A 30 18.80 14.01 -25.93
C LYS A 30 18.61 15.00 -24.78
N LEU A 31 18.85 16.29 -25.02
CA LEU A 31 18.61 17.34 -24.03
C LEU A 31 17.12 17.50 -23.73
N LEU A 32 16.27 17.48 -24.76
CA LEU A 32 14.81 17.57 -24.61
C LEU A 32 14.22 16.36 -23.90
N SER A 33 14.72 15.14 -24.15
CA SER A 33 14.27 13.94 -23.41
C SER A 33 14.50 14.02 -21.89
N LYS A 34 15.34 14.96 -21.43
CA LYS A 34 15.60 15.21 -20.00
C LYS A 34 14.85 16.42 -19.43
N SER A 35 14.22 17.26 -20.26
CA SER A 35 13.50 18.46 -19.81
C SER A 35 11.99 18.28 -19.99
N HIS A 36 11.21 18.37 -18.91
CA HIS A 36 9.77 18.10 -18.95
C HIS A 36 8.93 19.30 -19.48
N ASP A 37 9.55 20.48 -19.64
CA ASP A 37 8.80 21.74 -19.84
C ASP A 37 8.66 22.20 -21.31
N ASN A 38 9.28 21.52 -22.29
CA ASN A 38 9.43 22.06 -23.67
C ASN A 38 8.81 21.18 -24.77
N VAL A 39 7.58 20.73 -24.55
CA VAL A 39 6.79 19.90 -25.47
C VAL A 39 6.65 20.52 -26.87
N LYS A 40 6.45 21.85 -26.97
CA LYS A 40 6.30 22.55 -28.27
C LYS A 40 7.58 22.51 -29.12
N ALA A 41 8.74 22.75 -28.49
CA ALA A 41 10.04 22.68 -29.17
C ALA A 41 10.34 21.24 -29.63
N PHE A 42 9.98 20.25 -28.81
CA PHE A 42 10.06 18.84 -29.17
C PHE A 42 9.21 18.50 -30.41
N PHE A 43 7.94 18.92 -30.45
CA PHE A 43 7.07 18.67 -31.61
C PHE A 43 7.59 19.33 -32.88
N ASN A 44 8.08 20.58 -32.81
CA ASN A 44 8.68 21.27 -33.95
C ASN A 44 9.91 20.53 -34.49
N LEU A 45 10.79 20.07 -33.60
CA LEU A 45 11.98 19.33 -33.97
C LEU A 45 11.63 17.96 -34.58
N CYS A 46 10.61 17.28 -34.06
CA CYS A 46 10.09 16.05 -34.64
C CYS A 46 9.44 16.28 -36.01
N ASN A 47 8.70 17.37 -36.20
CA ASN A 47 8.10 17.71 -37.51
C ASN A 47 9.18 17.98 -38.56
N GLN A 48 10.19 18.79 -38.22
CA GLN A 48 11.35 19.04 -39.07
C GLN A 48 12.12 17.75 -39.38
N MET A 49 12.16 16.85 -38.40
CA MET A 49 12.69 15.51 -38.62
C MET A 49 11.85 14.73 -39.63
N LEU A 50 10.54 14.65 -39.45
CA LEU A 50 9.70 13.87 -40.36
C LEU A 50 9.68 14.43 -41.79
N SER A 51 9.92 15.73 -41.98
CA SER A 51 9.94 16.40 -43.29
C SER A 51 11.24 16.23 -44.10
N CYS A 52 12.40 16.00 -43.49
CA CYS A 52 13.70 16.02 -44.18
C CYS A 52 14.44 14.66 -44.12
N SER A 53 14.40 13.87 -45.19
CA SER A 53 14.96 12.50 -45.24
C SER A 53 16.47 12.38 -44.94
N SER A 54 17.26 13.43 -45.18
CA SER A 54 18.71 13.46 -44.96
C SER A 54 19.14 13.80 -43.52
N SER A 55 18.20 14.12 -42.63
CA SER A 55 18.54 14.64 -41.30
C SER A 55 18.47 13.63 -40.14
N HIS A 56 18.19 12.35 -40.39
CA HIS A 56 18.01 11.33 -39.34
C HIS A 56 18.86 10.09 -39.53
N ASN A 57 19.22 9.48 -38.41
CA ASN A 57 19.79 8.14 -38.34
C ASN A 57 19.11 7.32 -37.23
N HIS A 58 19.56 6.08 -37.02
CA HIS A 58 18.99 5.18 -36.02
C HIS A 58 19.03 5.75 -34.59
N TYR A 59 20.04 6.56 -34.26
CA TYR A 59 20.09 7.27 -32.98
C TYR A 59 19.04 8.37 -32.88
N THR A 60 18.74 9.08 -33.96
CA THR A 60 17.75 10.17 -33.95
C THR A 60 16.35 9.66 -33.59
N PHE A 61 15.92 8.58 -34.25
CA PHE A 61 14.64 7.94 -33.94
C PHE A 61 14.58 7.41 -32.51
N THR A 62 15.69 6.86 -32.02
CA THR A 62 15.78 6.36 -30.64
C THR A 62 15.57 7.47 -29.61
N HIS A 63 16.21 8.63 -29.79
CA HIS A 63 16.03 9.76 -28.88
C HIS A 63 14.62 10.36 -29.00
N ALA A 64 14.08 10.45 -30.21
CA ALA A 64 12.72 10.97 -30.43
C ALA A 64 11.65 10.09 -29.77
N LEU A 65 11.73 8.76 -29.91
CA LEU A 65 10.81 7.83 -29.25
C LEU A 65 10.93 7.88 -27.72
N LYS A 66 12.15 7.98 -27.18
CA LYS A 66 12.34 8.15 -25.72
C LYS A 66 11.73 9.44 -25.21
N ALA A 67 11.91 10.54 -25.94
CA ALA A 67 11.27 11.81 -25.61
C ALA A 67 9.73 11.74 -25.71
N CYS A 68 9.17 11.02 -26.69
CA CYS A 68 7.73 10.75 -26.73
C CYS A 68 7.22 10.06 -25.46
N CYS A 69 8.01 9.15 -24.86
CA CYS A 69 7.65 8.51 -23.59
C CYS A 69 7.63 9.53 -22.45
N SER A 70 8.69 10.35 -22.33
CA SER A 70 8.81 11.38 -21.29
C SER A 70 7.72 12.46 -21.37
N TYR A 71 7.26 12.79 -22.57
CA TYR A 71 6.19 13.77 -22.78
C TYR A 71 4.79 13.14 -22.90
N HIS A 72 4.66 11.82 -22.72
CA HIS A 72 3.40 11.08 -22.96
C HIS A 72 2.77 11.36 -24.34
N ALA A 73 3.59 11.66 -25.34
CA ALA A 73 3.18 12.06 -26.68
C ALA A 73 2.95 10.84 -27.60
N HIS A 74 1.96 10.01 -27.26
CA HIS A 74 1.72 8.72 -27.92
C HIS A 74 1.46 8.85 -29.43
N ALA A 75 0.58 9.77 -29.84
CA ALA A 75 0.26 10.00 -31.26
C ALA A 75 1.52 10.31 -32.08
N LYS A 76 2.44 11.11 -31.52
CA LYS A 76 3.70 11.46 -32.20
C LYS A 76 4.66 10.29 -32.29
N GLY A 77 4.70 9.44 -31.26
CA GLY A 77 5.45 8.19 -31.32
C GLY A 77 4.95 7.26 -32.42
N LEU A 78 3.64 7.21 -32.67
CA LEU A 78 3.05 6.46 -33.78
C LEU A 78 3.43 7.04 -35.15
N GLU A 79 3.46 8.36 -35.31
CA GLU A 79 3.95 9.00 -36.54
C GLU A 79 5.42 8.65 -36.80
N ILE A 80 6.26 8.67 -35.75
CA ILE A 80 7.66 8.29 -35.82
C ILE A 80 7.79 6.81 -36.21
N HIS A 81 6.99 5.92 -35.62
CA HIS A 81 6.98 4.51 -35.98
C HIS A 81 6.55 4.29 -37.44
N ALA A 82 5.52 4.98 -37.92
CA ALA A 82 5.12 4.93 -39.33
C ALA A 82 6.26 5.38 -40.26
N ARG A 83 7.04 6.40 -39.87
CA ARG A 83 8.22 6.85 -40.63
C ARG A 83 9.35 5.83 -40.60
N LEU A 84 9.57 5.14 -39.49
CA LEU A 84 10.55 4.04 -39.38
C LEU A 84 10.25 2.91 -40.36
N ILE A 85 8.97 2.55 -40.50
CA ILE A 85 8.52 1.55 -41.48
C ILE A 85 8.76 2.06 -42.91
N LYS A 86 8.28 3.26 -43.23
CA LYS A 86 8.41 3.85 -44.59
C LYS A 86 9.85 4.05 -45.05
N SER A 87 10.77 4.30 -44.12
CA SER A 87 12.19 4.56 -44.42
C SER A 87 13.08 3.32 -44.34
N GLY A 88 12.53 2.15 -44.00
CA GLY A 88 13.28 0.90 -43.86
C GLY A 88 14.16 0.80 -42.60
N HIS A 89 14.21 1.82 -41.74
CA HIS A 89 15.01 1.78 -40.51
C HIS A 89 14.45 0.81 -39.46
N ILE A 90 13.20 0.35 -39.63
CA ILE A 90 12.54 -0.60 -38.71
C ILE A 90 13.27 -1.94 -38.55
N PHE A 91 14.17 -2.30 -39.46
CA PHE A 91 14.96 -3.55 -39.36
C PHE A 91 16.10 -3.48 -38.34
N ASP A 92 16.46 -2.28 -37.87
CA ASP A 92 17.49 -2.10 -36.84
C ASP A 92 17.02 -2.61 -35.46
N GLY A 93 17.80 -3.50 -34.85
CA GLY A 93 17.49 -4.09 -33.54
C GLY A 93 17.42 -3.07 -32.40
N PHE A 94 18.26 -2.03 -32.39
CA PHE A 94 18.23 -0.97 -31.37
C PHE A 94 16.93 -0.15 -31.46
N ILE A 95 16.43 0.08 -32.67
CA ILE A 95 15.16 0.76 -32.88
C ILE A 95 14.00 -0.11 -32.39
N LYS A 96 14.00 -1.41 -32.68
CA LYS A 96 12.98 -2.34 -32.16
C LYS A 96 12.96 -2.39 -30.63
N ASN A 97 14.14 -2.39 -29.98
CA ASN A 97 14.24 -2.28 -28.52
C ASN A 97 13.68 -0.97 -27.98
N THR A 98 13.85 0.12 -28.72
CA THR A 98 13.27 1.41 -28.33
C THR A 98 11.76 1.46 -28.56
N LEU A 99 11.25 0.84 -29.62
CA LEU A 99 9.81 0.69 -29.86
C LEU A 99 9.14 -0.18 -28.79
N LEU A 100 9.81 -1.25 -28.33
CA LEU A 100 9.35 -2.05 -27.20
C LEU A 100 9.16 -1.19 -25.95
N TYR A 101 10.19 -0.42 -25.60
CA TYR A 101 10.11 0.51 -24.48
C TYR A 101 8.99 1.53 -24.65
N PHE A 102 8.82 2.10 -25.85
CA PHE A 102 7.77 3.09 -26.13
C PHE A 102 6.35 2.54 -25.93
N TYR A 103 6.08 1.35 -26.47
CA TYR A 103 4.77 0.73 -26.35
C TYR A 103 4.45 0.30 -24.92
N LEU A 104 5.41 -0.32 -24.22
CA LEU A 104 5.23 -0.71 -22.81
C LEU A 104 5.08 0.51 -21.89
N SER A 105 5.81 1.60 -22.15
CA SER A 105 5.63 2.85 -21.39
C SER A 105 4.28 3.52 -21.64
N SER A 106 3.61 3.17 -22.74
CA SER A 106 2.25 3.63 -23.08
C SER A 106 1.16 2.63 -22.66
N ASN A 107 1.52 1.57 -21.92
CA ASN A 107 0.64 0.45 -21.56
C ASN A 107 0.02 -0.31 -22.77
N ASP A 108 0.62 -0.21 -23.96
CA ASP A 108 0.20 -0.95 -25.17
C ASP A 108 1.00 -2.25 -25.29
N VAL A 109 0.62 -3.23 -24.47
CA VAL A 109 1.29 -4.54 -24.39
C VAL A 109 1.14 -5.34 -25.69
N VAL A 110 0.05 -5.15 -26.43
CA VAL A 110 -0.23 -5.87 -27.68
C VAL A 110 0.76 -5.44 -28.76
N SER A 111 0.92 -4.13 -28.99
CA SER A 111 1.90 -3.64 -29.95
C SER A 111 3.33 -3.96 -29.53
N ALA A 112 3.65 -3.86 -28.24
CA ALA A 112 4.96 -4.26 -27.73
C ALA A 112 5.27 -5.72 -28.04
N THR A 113 4.36 -6.64 -27.74
CA THR A 113 4.53 -8.07 -28.01
C THR A 113 4.70 -8.35 -29.51
N ARG A 114 3.98 -7.63 -30.37
CA ARG A 114 4.16 -7.72 -31.83
C ARG A 114 5.54 -7.25 -32.28
N VAL A 115 6.04 -6.13 -31.73
CA VAL A 115 7.41 -5.66 -32.02
C VAL A 115 8.42 -6.70 -31.56
N PHE A 116 8.25 -7.29 -30.37
CA PHE A 116 9.17 -8.30 -29.83
C PHE A 116 9.25 -9.53 -30.74
N LYS A 117 8.10 -10.07 -31.15
CA LYS A 117 8.00 -11.22 -32.08
C LYS A 117 8.64 -10.94 -33.44
N SER A 118 8.78 -9.67 -33.82
CA SER A 118 9.45 -9.28 -35.08
C SER A 118 10.98 -9.25 -34.98
N ILE A 119 11.58 -9.40 -33.79
CA ILE A 119 13.02 -9.43 -33.59
C ILE A 119 13.52 -10.87 -33.85
N PRO A 120 14.33 -11.12 -34.91
CA PRO A 120 14.72 -12.50 -35.26
C PRO A 120 15.58 -13.19 -34.21
N SER A 121 16.45 -12.42 -33.53
CA SER A 121 17.31 -12.91 -32.45
C SER A 121 17.30 -11.89 -31.31
N PRO A 122 16.32 -11.97 -30.38
CA PRO A 122 16.21 -11.04 -29.27
C PRO A 122 17.44 -11.14 -28.35
N ASP A 123 18.11 -10.02 -28.15
CA ASP A 123 19.24 -9.91 -27.22
C ASP A 123 18.78 -9.70 -25.77
N VAL A 124 19.73 -9.64 -24.83
CA VAL A 124 19.41 -9.43 -23.40
C VAL A 124 18.65 -8.12 -23.17
N VAL A 125 18.88 -7.09 -23.98
CA VAL A 125 18.19 -5.80 -23.89
C VAL A 125 16.73 -5.97 -24.30
N SER A 126 16.45 -6.65 -25.42
CA SER A 126 15.11 -6.97 -25.91
C SER A 126 14.29 -7.68 -24.83
N TRP A 127 14.84 -8.75 -24.25
CA TRP A 127 14.21 -9.54 -23.19
C TRP A 127 14.00 -8.73 -21.92
N THR A 128 15.00 -7.95 -21.50
CA THR A 128 14.90 -7.10 -20.30
C THR A 128 13.83 -6.04 -20.47
N SER A 129 13.74 -5.40 -21.63
CA SER A 129 12.70 -4.42 -21.94
C SER A 129 11.31 -5.04 -21.91
N LEU A 130 11.13 -6.23 -22.48
CA LEU A 130 9.85 -6.95 -22.45
C LEU A 130 9.43 -7.29 -21.02
N ILE A 131 10.29 -7.99 -20.27
CA ILE A 131 9.97 -8.48 -18.91
C ILE A 131 9.73 -7.31 -17.95
N SER A 132 10.60 -6.29 -17.97
CA SER A 132 10.44 -5.11 -17.11
C SER A 132 9.18 -4.32 -17.46
N GLY A 133 8.88 -4.17 -18.75
CA GLY A 133 7.67 -3.46 -19.17
C GLY A 133 6.39 -4.21 -18.83
N LEU A 134 6.33 -5.52 -19.07
CA LEU A 134 5.18 -6.36 -18.69
C LEU A 134 4.92 -6.29 -17.18
N SER A 135 5.96 -6.43 -16.36
CA SER A 135 5.84 -6.30 -14.91
C SER A 135 5.32 -4.92 -14.47
N LYS A 136 5.74 -3.83 -15.14
CA LYS A 136 5.24 -2.48 -14.86
C LYS A 136 3.79 -2.25 -15.30
N CYS A 137 3.33 -3.00 -16.31
CA CYS A 137 1.98 -2.91 -16.83
C CYS A 137 0.98 -3.80 -16.04
N GLY A 138 1.44 -4.56 -15.03
CA GLY A 138 0.60 -5.50 -14.27
C GLY A 138 0.32 -6.82 -15.01
N PHE A 139 1.20 -7.22 -15.93
CA PHE A 139 1.15 -8.51 -16.63
C PHE A 139 2.26 -9.42 -16.09
N GLU A 140 2.19 -9.73 -14.80
CA GLU A 140 3.27 -10.44 -14.10
C GLU A 140 3.42 -11.90 -14.54
N THR A 141 2.32 -12.57 -14.88
CA THR A 141 2.34 -13.95 -15.39
C THR A 141 3.11 -14.01 -16.72
N GLU A 142 2.79 -13.11 -17.65
CA GLU A 142 3.45 -12.99 -18.95
C GLU A 142 4.92 -12.58 -18.80
N ALA A 143 5.25 -11.73 -17.82
CA ALA A 143 6.63 -11.38 -17.51
C ALA A 143 7.44 -12.62 -17.05
N ILE A 144 6.85 -13.49 -16.24
CA ILE A 144 7.44 -14.74 -15.77
C ILE A 144 7.60 -15.76 -16.91
N GLU A 145 6.60 -15.88 -17.78
CA GLU A 145 6.66 -16.73 -18.98
C GLU A 145 7.75 -16.25 -19.95
N ALA A 146 7.84 -14.93 -20.17
CA ALA A 146 8.90 -14.32 -20.97
C ALA A 146 10.28 -14.59 -20.36
N PHE A 147 10.43 -14.48 -19.04
CA PHE A 147 11.68 -14.83 -18.37
C PHE A 147 12.03 -16.32 -18.52
N SER A 148 11.04 -17.21 -18.42
CA SER A 148 11.23 -18.66 -18.62
C SER A 148 11.66 -19.02 -20.04
N SER A 149 11.31 -18.17 -21.01
CA SER A 149 11.62 -18.35 -22.43
C SER A 149 12.96 -17.73 -22.84
N ILE A 150 13.69 -17.09 -21.93
CA ILE A 150 14.95 -16.43 -22.25
C ILE A 150 16.01 -17.46 -22.67
N ASN A 151 16.64 -17.22 -23.82
CA ASN A 151 17.68 -18.09 -24.39
C ASN A 151 19.08 -17.45 -24.35
N VAL A 152 19.19 -16.24 -23.80
CA VAL A 152 20.43 -15.50 -23.61
C VAL A 152 20.69 -15.31 -22.12
N LYS A 153 21.97 -15.13 -21.74
CA LYS A 153 22.34 -14.89 -20.34
C LYS A 153 21.65 -13.60 -19.82
N PRO A 154 20.75 -13.68 -18.81
CA PRO A 154 20.10 -12.50 -18.26
C PRO A 154 21.10 -11.63 -17.51
N ASN A 155 20.79 -10.34 -17.39
CA ASN A 155 21.53 -9.41 -16.54
C ASN A 155 20.79 -9.18 -15.21
N ALA A 156 21.39 -8.42 -14.29
CA ALA A 156 20.79 -8.15 -12.98
C ALA A 156 19.40 -7.49 -13.08
N LEU A 157 19.18 -6.59 -14.03
CA LEU A 157 17.89 -5.93 -14.23
C LEU A 157 16.82 -6.90 -14.72
N THR A 158 17.18 -7.87 -15.57
CA THR A 158 16.29 -8.95 -16.00
C THR A 158 15.83 -9.77 -14.79
N LEU A 159 16.77 -10.18 -13.91
CA LEU A 159 16.44 -10.96 -12.71
C LEU A 159 15.59 -10.16 -11.72
N VAL A 160 15.93 -8.89 -11.48
CA VAL A 160 15.13 -7.98 -10.63
C VAL A 160 13.69 -7.91 -11.12
N SER A 161 13.49 -7.67 -12.41
CA SER A 161 12.15 -7.54 -12.99
C SER A 161 11.33 -8.84 -12.86
N ALA A 162 11.97 -9.99 -13.09
CA ALA A 162 11.32 -11.29 -12.94
C ALA A 162 11.02 -11.63 -11.46
N ILE A 163 11.90 -11.28 -10.52
CA ILE A 163 11.66 -11.43 -9.08
C ILE A 163 10.50 -10.52 -8.64
N SER A 164 10.44 -9.28 -9.10
CA SER A 164 9.34 -8.36 -8.79
C SER A 164 8.00 -8.90 -9.28
N ALA A 165 7.95 -9.45 -10.51
CA ALA A 165 6.76 -10.14 -11.01
C ALA A 165 6.37 -11.32 -10.12
N CYS A 166 7.34 -12.16 -9.69
CA CYS A 166 7.09 -13.25 -8.76
C CYS A 166 6.55 -12.78 -7.40
N SER A 167 7.06 -11.64 -6.92
CA SER A 167 6.67 -11.03 -5.65
C SER A 167 5.21 -10.60 -5.67
N SER A 168 4.75 -9.97 -6.77
CA SER A 168 3.36 -9.52 -6.92
C SER A 168 2.35 -10.67 -6.92
N ILE A 169 2.65 -11.79 -7.59
CA ILE A 169 1.70 -12.92 -7.70
C ILE A 169 1.94 -14.04 -6.68
N GLY A 170 2.90 -13.86 -5.77
CA GLY A 170 3.24 -14.88 -4.76
C GLY A 170 3.92 -16.14 -5.32
N ALA A 171 4.57 -16.07 -6.48
CA ALA A 171 5.25 -17.20 -7.14
C ALA A 171 6.60 -17.57 -6.48
N ILE A 172 6.56 -17.91 -5.19
CA ILE A 172 7.76 -18.06 -4.35
C ILE A 172 8.73 -19.14 -4.83
N LYS A 173 8.23 -20.24 -5.39
CA LYS A 173 9.08 -21.34 -5.88
C LYS A 173 9.97 -20.84 -7.03
N PHE A 174 9.38 -20.11 -7.97
CA PHE A 174 10.10 -19.56 -9.11
C PHE A 174 11.03 -18.43 -8.66
N GLY A 175 10.55 -17.51 -7.83
CA GLY A 175 11.38 -16.44 -7.27
C GLY A 175 12.62 -16.94 -6.50
N LYS A 176 12.48 -18.03 -5.72
CA LYS A 176 13.63 -18.70 -5.06
C LYS A 176 14.63 -19.25 -6.07
N ALA A 177 14.17 -19.83 -7.17
CA ALA A 177 15.04 -20.33 -8.23
C ALA A 177 15.81 -19.18 -8.92
N ILE A 178 15.13 -18.07 -9.23
CA ILE A 178 15.77 -16.87 -9.81
C ILE A 178 16.80 -16.28 -8.84
N HIS A 179 16.46 -16.15 -7.56
CA HIS A 179 17.39 -15.64 -6.55
C HIS A 179 18.64 -16.52 -6.44
N ALA A 180 18.47 -17.85 -6.38
CA ALA A 180 19.59 -18.79 -6.36
C ALA A 180 20.43 -18.74 -7.65
N TYR A 181 19.79 -18.59 -8.81
CA TYR A 181 20.47 -18.44 -10.09
C TYR A 181 21.33 -17.18 -10.13
N GLY A 182 20.82 -16.04 -9.66
CA GLY A 182 21.58 -14.79 -9.57
C GLY A 182 22.82 -14.91 -8.71
N LEU A 183 22.69 -15.51 -7.51
CA LEU A 183 23.83 -15.71 -6.60
C LEU A 183 24.87 -16.69 -7.16
N LYS A 184 24.44 -17.84 -7.71
CA LYS A 184 25.36 -18.92 -8.12
C LYS A 184 25.94 -18.75 -9.52
N SER A 185 25.20 -18.15 -10.46
CA SER A 185 25.55 -18.16 -11.88
C SER A 185 25.99 -16.79 -12.41
N LEU A 186 25.47 -15.71 -11.82
CA LEU A 186 25.83 -14.34 -12.22
C LEU A 186 26.80 -13.65 -11.26
N MET A 187 27.01 -14.19 -10.04
CA MET A 187 27.88 -13.59 -9.00
C MET A 187 27.53 -12.12 -8.74
N ILE A 188 26.23 -11.82 -8.60
CA ILE A 188 25.72 -10.46 -8.34
C ILE A 188 25.42 -10.24 -6.85
N ASP A 189 26.20 -10.88 -5.97
CA ASP A 189 26.09 -10.85 -4.52
C ASP A 189 26.43 -9.50 -3.88
N GLY A 190 26.89 -8.50 -4.65
CA GLY A 190 27.04 -7.10 -4.23
C GLY A 190 25.95 -6.16 -4.73
N ASN A 191 24.96 -6.65 -5.51
CA ASN A 191 23.97 -5.79 -6.14
C ASN A 191 22.79 -5.49 -5.20
N ILE A 192 22.76 -4.27 -4.65
CA ILE A 192 21.72 -3.83 -3.70
C ILE A 192 20.30 -3.90 -4.27
N VAL A 193 20.12 -3.58 -5.56
CA VAL A 193 18.81 -3.60 -6.23
C VAL A 193 18.30 -5.04 -6.35
N PHE A 194 19.19 -5.98 -6.65
CA PHE A 194 18.86 -7.41 -6.68
C PHE A 194 18.45 -7.94 -5.31
N TYR A 195 19.17 -7.58 -4.25
CA TYR A 195 18.76 -7.97 -2.89
C TYR A 195 17.48 -7.32 -2.43
N ASN A 196 17.24 -6.04 -2.74
CA ASN A 196 15.99 -5.37 -2.43
C ASN A 196 14.80 -6.07 -3.10
N ALA A 197 14.95 -6.52 -4.36
CA ALA A 197 13.93 -7.32 -5.04
C ALA A 197 13.72 -8.69 -4.37
N ALA A 198 14.80 -9.40 -4.00
CA ALA A 198 14.72 -10.67 -3.30
C ALA A 198 14.08 -10.53 -1.90
N LEU A 199 14.39 -9.43 -1.19
CA LEU A 199 13.82 -9.10 0.11
C LEU A 199 12.31 -8.85 -0.01
N ASP A 200 11.88 -8.05 -0.99
CA ASP A 200 10.45 -7.81 -1.29
C ASP A 200 9.72 -9.12 -1.62
N LEU A 201 10.31 -9.99 -2.45
CA LEU A 201 9.76 -11.31 -2.77
C LEU A 201 9.48 -12.13 -1.51
N TYR A 202 10.49 -12.29 -0.64
CA TYR A 202 10.31 -13.09 0.58
C TYR A 202 9.31 -12.43 1.54
N ALA A 203 9.33 -11.10 1.65
CA ALA A 203 8.40 -10.33 2.48
C ALA A 203 6.94 -10.51 2.03
N LYS A 204 6.63 -10.23 0.76
CA LYS A 204 5.26 -10.32 0.23
C LYS A 204 4.72 -11.76 0.21
N CYS A 205 5.60 -12.75 0.06
CA CYS A 205 5.22 -14.16 0.13
C CYS A 205 5.12 -14.70 1.57
N GLY A 206 5.34 -13.88 2.62
CA GLY A 206 5.23 -14.30 4.02
C GLY A 206 6.41 -15.12 4.55
N PHE A 207 7.53 -15.20 3.83
CA PHE A 207 8.74 -15.93 4.24
C PHE A 207 9.70 -15.01 5.02
N PHE A 208 9.26 -14.48 6.17
CA PHE A 208 9.99 -13.47 6.94
C PHE A 208 11.39 -13.91 7.38
N SER A 209 11.59 -15.18 7.74
CA SER A 209 12.93 -15.70 8.08
C SER A 209 13.89 -15.66 6.88
N ASN A 210 13.39 -15.93 5.67
CA ASN A 210 14.20 -15.80 4.46
C ASN A 210 14.50 -14.33 4.15
N ALA A 211 13.53 -13.43 4.34
CA ALA A 211 13.74 -11.98 4.19
C ALA A 211 14.84 -11.49 5.14
N ARG A 212 14.78 -11.84 6.43
CA ARG A 212 15.83 -11.52 7.41
C ARG A 212 17.19 -12.08 7.01
N ASN A 213 17.24 -13.32 6.53
CA ASN A 213 18.49 -13.95 6.08
C ASN A 213 19.11 -13.24 4.87
N VAL A 214 18.29 -12.76 3.92
CA VAL A 214 18.77 -11.93 2.81
C VAL A 214 19.34 -10.62 3.35
N PHE A 215 18.57 -9.93 4.19
CA PHE A 215 18.94 -8.64 4.75
C PHE A 215 20.27 -8.66 5.51
N VAL A 216 20.49 -9.68 6.35
CA VAL A 216 21.74 -9.84 7.11
C VAL A 216 22.94 -10.07 6.19
N LYS A 217 22.75 -10.76 5.05
CA LYS A 217 23.82 -11.02 4.07
C LYS A 217 24.16 -9.82 3.18
N MET A 218 23.36 -8.76 3.19
CA MET A 218 23.66 -7.55 2.42
C MET A 218 24.86 -6.84 3.04
N SER A 219 25.88 -6.56 2.23
CA SER A 219 27.07 -5.81 2.64
C SER A 219 26.81 -4.31 2.79
N LYS A 220 25.85 -3.78 2.01
CA LYS A 220 25.35 -2.41 2.10
C LYS A 220 23.83 -2.43 2.01
N ARG A 221 23.19 -1.65 2.87
CA ARG A 221 21.74 -1.50 2.93
C ARG A 221 21.40 -0.04 2.69
N ASP A 222 20.34 0.20 1.95
CA ASP A 222 19.80 1.53 1.72
C ASP A 222 18.45 1.67 2.44
N VAL A 223 17.87 2.85 2.36
CA VAL A 223 16.55 3.11 2.94
C VAL A 223 15.52 2.07 2.45
N ILE A 224 15.58 1.65 1.19
CA ILE A 224 14.66 0.66 0.62
C ILE A 224 14.82 -0.70 1.31
N SER A 225 16.05 -1.17 1.54
CA SER A 225 16.32 -2.42 2.28
C SER A 225 15.68 -2.40 3.67
N TRP A 226 15.91 -1.32 4.42
CA TRP A 226 15.39 -1.17 5.78
C TRP A 226 13.87 -1.04 5.83
N THR A 227 13.29 -0.16 5.01
CA THR A 227 11.84 0.06 4.94
C THR A 227 11.12 -1.22 4.51
N THR A 228 11.68 -1.99 3.57
CA THR A 228 11.06 -3.25 3.09
C THR A 228 10.98 -4.29 4.20
N LEU A 229 12.08 -4.51 4.96
CA LEU A 229 12.07 -5.46 6.06
C LEU A 229 11.12 -5.02 7.19
N LEU A 230 11.14 -3.74 7.53
CA LEU A 230 10.27 -3.16 8.56
C LEU A 230 8.78 -3.32 8.17
N MET A 231 8.40 -2.97 6.94
CA MET A 231 7.05 -3.16 6.42
C MET A 231 6.65 -4.64 6.40
N ALA A 232 7.58 -5.54 6.09
CA ALA A 232 7.31 -6.97 6.10
C ALA A 232 6.86 -7.45 7.48
N TYR A 233 7.62 -7.09 8.53
CA TYR A 233 7.26 -7.45 9.91
C TYR A 233 5.97 -6.77 10.37
N ALA A 234 5.77 -5.48 10.06
CA ALA A 234 4.56 -4.76 10.44
C ALA A 234 3.30 -5.39 9.80
N ARG A 235 3.32 -5.69 8.50
CA ARG A 235 2.22 -6.36 7.79
C ARG A 235 2.01 -7.81 8.22
N GLY A 236 3.08 -8.49 8.62
CA GLY A 236 3.04 -9.84 9.17
C GLY A 236 2.53 -9.93 10.62
N GLY A 237 2.13 -8.80 11.22
CA GLY A 237 1.69 -8.73 12.62
C GLY A 237 2.81 -8.85 13.65
N GLN A 238 4.07 -8.89 13.22
CA GLN A 238 5.26 -8.94 14.07
C GLN A 238 5.74 -7.52 14.38
N CYS A 239 4.85 -6.68 14.90
CA CYS A 239 5.11 -5.26 15.10
C CYS A 239 6.32 -4.99 16.01
N GLY A 240 6.59 -5.85 17.00
CA GLY A 240 7.78 -5.74 17.85
C GLY A 240 9.08 -5.85 17.07
N GLU A 241 9.18 -6.81 16.15
CA GLU A 241 10.35 -6.95 15.26
C GLU A 241 10.47 -5.75 14.30
N ALA A 242 9.33 -5.17 13.85
CA ALA A 242 9.35 -3.98 13.01
C ALA A 242 9.98 -2.77 13.74
N VAL A 243 9.61 -2.55 15.01
CA VAL A 243 10.22 -1.50 15.83
C VAL A 243 11.71 -1.78 16.07
N GLU A 244 12.09 -3.04 16.29
CA GLU A 244 13.50 -3.40 16.49
C GLU A 244 14.34 -3.14 15.24
N VAL A 245 13.80 -3.45 14.04
CA VAL A 245 14.45 -3.09 12.77
C VAL A 245 14.60 -1.57 12.63
N PHE A 246 13.60 -0.78 13.03
CA PHE A 246 13.72 0.68 13.02
C PHE A 246 14.83 1.18 13.97
N LYS A 247 14.89 0.66 15.19
CA LYS A 247 15.96 1.00 16.15
C LYS A 247 17.33 0.68 15.58
N GLN A 248 17.50 -0.49 14.97
CA GLN A 248 18.74 -0.89 14.31
C GLN A 248 19.10 0.04 13.14
N MET A 249 18.11 0.48 12.35
CA MET A 249 18.32 1.46 11.29
C MET A 249 18.90 2.77 11.85
N ILE A 250 18.30 3.31 12.92
CA ILE A 250 18.78 4.54 13.58
C ILE A 250 20.19 4.37 14.14
N VAL A 251 20.44 3.29 14.90
CA VAL A 251 21.72 3.06 15.58
C VAL A 251 22.85 2.79 14.58
N SER A 252 22.55 2.07 13.49
CA SER A 252 23.56 1.75 12.47
C SER A 252 24.02 2.97 11.68
N GLY A 253 23.14 3.98 11.51
CA GLY A 253 23.40 5.14 10.66
C GLY A 253 23.63 4.80 9.17
N GLU A 254 23.35 3.58 8.71
CA GLU A 254 23.59 3.15 7.32
C GLU A 254 22.67 3.88 6.32
N ALA A 255 21.47 4.24 6.75
CA ALA A 255 20.49 5.00 5.98
C ALA A 255 19.55 5.76 6.92
N GLU A 256 19.07 6.92 6.46
CA GLU A 256 18.07 7.70 7.18
C GLU A 256 16.65 7.21 6.87
N PRO A 257 15.78 7.04 7.89
CA PRO A 257 14.35 6.83 7.70
C PRO A 257 13.73 7.91 6.82
N ASN A 258 12.88 7.48 5.88
CA ASN A 258 12.00 8.36 5.11
C ASN A 258 10.58 8.33 5.69
N GLU A 259 9.67 9.11 5.08
CA GLU A 259 8.25 9.16 5.42
C GLU A 259 7.61 7.76 5.55
N SER A 260 7.83 6.88 4.55
CA SER A 260 7.27 5.53 4.56
C SER A 260 7.78 4.70 5.74
N THR A 261 9.05 4.85 6.13
CA THR A 261 9.63 4.19 7.30
C THR A 261 8.96 4.66 8.58
N VAL A 262 8.83 5.97 8.78
CA VAL A 262 8.28 6.54 10.02
C VAL A 262 6.79 6.24 10.17
N VAL A 263 6.00 6.34 9.10
CA VAL A 263 4.58 5.97 9.09
C VAL A 263 4.38 4.50 9.47
N THR A 264 5.24 3.62 8.94
CA THR A 264 5.14 2.18 9.22
C THR A 264 5.50 1.86 10.66
N VAL A 265 6.56 2.45 11.23
CA VAL A 265 6.92 2.19 12.64
C VAL A 265 5.89 2.79 13.60
N LEU A 266 5.30 3.96 13.29
CA LEU A 266 4.21 4.54 14.08
C LEU A 266 2.98 3.62 14.09
N SER A 267 2.63 3.03 12.95
CA SER A 267 1.55 2.03 12.86
C SER A 267 1.87 0.76 13.64
N ALA A 268 3.14 0.33 13.66
CA ALA A 268 3.59 -0.77 14.50
C ALA A 268 3.47 -0.44 16.00
N CYS A 269 3.89 0.75 16.43
CA CYS A 269 3.72 1.23 17.82
C CYS A 269 2.25 1.26 18.22
N ALA A 270 1.38 1.79 17.35
CA ALA A 270 -0.06 1.85 17.54
C ALA A 270 -0.70 0.46 17.68
N SER A 271 -0.17 -0.54 16.96
CA SER A 271 -0.66 -1.92 16.99
C SER A 271 -0.21 -2.69 18.24
N ILE A 272 0.97 -2.36 18.76
CA ILE A 272 1.45 -2.91 20.05
C ILE A 272 0.78 -2.20 21.23
N GLY A 273 0.37 -0.93 21.05
CA GLY A 273 -0.10 -0.07 22.13
C GLY A 273 1.04 0.52 22.97
N SER A 274 2.25 0.60 22.41
CA SER A 274 3.43 1.14 23.12
C SER A 274 3.53 2.65 22.94
N LEU A 275 3.06 3.39 23.95
CA LEU A 275 3.13 4.85 23.97
C LEU A 275 4.59 5.32 24.05
N SER A 276 5.42 4.65 24.85
CA SER A 276 6.83 5.01 25.04
C SER A 276 7.63 4.99 23.73
N LEU A 277 7.48 3.92 22.94
CA LEU A 277 8.09 3.81 21.61
C LEU A 277 7.52 4.82 20.64
N GLY A 278 6.20 5.06 20.68
CA GLY A 278 5.54 6.07 19.88
C GLY A 278 6.06 7.49 20.12
N CYS A 279 6.22 7.88 21.38
CA CYS A 279 6.81 9.17 21.77
C CYS A 279 8.27 9.27 21.30
N TRP A 280 9.07 8.22 21.45
CA TRP A 280 10.45 8.23 20.96
C TRP A 280 10.54 8.43 19.43
N VAL A 281 9.63 7.82 18.65
CA VAL A 281 9.55 8.08 17.20
C VAL A 281 9.07 9.51 16.92
N HIS A 282 8.13 10.05 17.69
CA HIS A 282 7.68 11.42 17.54
C HIS A 282 8.81 12.44 17.80
N ASP A 283 9.57 12.26 18.88
CA ASP A 283 10.76 13.07 19.20
C ASP A 283 11.82 12.98 18.07
N TYR A 284 11.94 11.82 17.43
CA TYR A 284 12.80 11.64 16.27
C TYR A 284 12.33 12.47 15.06
N ILE A 285 11.02 12.48 14.80
CA ILE A 285 10.41 13.28 13.72
C ILE A 285 10.59 14.77 13.99
N GLU A 286 10.35 15.25 15.21
CA GLU A 286 10.50 16.68 15.56
C GLU A 286 11.94 17.20 15.35
N LYS A 287 12.95 16.33 15.44
CA LYS A 287 14.36 16.67 15.20
C LYS A 287 14.74 16.71 13.70
N ARG A 288 13.85 16.27 12.81
CA ARG A 288 14.12 16.11 11.37
C ARG A 288 13.35 17.16 10.56
N ILE A 289 14.09 18.11 9.97
CA ILE A 289 13.52 19.20 9.17
C ILE A 289 12.82 18.69 7.89
N ASP A 290 13.23 17.53 7.38
CA ASP A 290 12.68 16.93 6.16
C ASP A 290 11.42 16.07 6.40
N LEU A 291 11.00 15.88 7.65
CA LEU A 291 9.81 15.12 8.02
C LEU A 291 8.73 16.06 8.57
N ASP A 292 7.87 16.55 7.68
CA ASP A 292 6.78 17.45 8.07
C ASP A 292 5.65 16.70 8.78
N VAL A 293 5.11 17.29 9.86
CA VAL A 293 3.98 16.74 10.62
C VAL A 293 2.67 17.13 9.95
N ASP A 294 2.51 16.68 8.71
CA ASP A 294 1.31 16.84 7.89
C ASP A 294 1.06 15.54 7.08
N GLY A 295 -0.07 15.47 6.38
CA GLY A 295 -0.42 14.33 5.53
C GLY A 295 -0.30 12.98 6.25
N ASN A 296 0.50 12.06 5.68
CA ASN A 296 0.62 10.70 6.21
C ASN A 296 1.30 10.64 7.59
N ILE A 297 2.30 11.49 7.85
CA ILE A 297 3.02 11.50 9.14
C ILE A 297 2.10 12.00 10.24
N GLY A 298 1.41 13.13 9.99
CA GLY A 298 0.41 13.66 10.92
C GLY A 298 -0.66 12.63 11.25
N ASN A 299 -1.24 12.00 10.23
CA ASN A 299 -2.25 10.95 10.40
C ASN A 299 -1.74 9.73 11.18
N ALA A 300 -0.50 9.30 10.90
CA ALA A 300 0.11 8.18 11.62
C ALA A 300 0.39 8.49 13.09
N LEU A 301 0.83 9.71 13.41
CA LEU A 301 1.05 10.16 14.79
C LEU A 301 -0.26 10.27 15.56
N VAL A 302 -1.30 10.87 14.97
CA VAL A 302 -2.63 10.95 15.59
C VAL A 302 -3.14 9.54 15.89
N ASN A 303 -3.10 8.63 14.90
CA ASN A 303 -3.53 7.23 15.09
C ASN A 303 -2.71 6.51 16.17
N MET A 304 -1.40 6.74 16.22
CA MET A 304 -0.53 6.15 17.24
C MET A 304 -0.94 6.59 18.65
N TYR A 305 -1.03 7.89 18.90
CA TYR A 305 -1.41 8.40 20.22
C TYR A 305 -2.81 7.95 20.63
N VAL A 306 -3.77 8.02 19.71
CA VAL A 306 -5.16 7.59 19.92
C VAL A 306 -5.24 6.10 20.32
N LYS A 307 -4.54 5.22 19.61
CA LYS A 307 -4.56 3.77 19.88
C LYS A 307 -3.76 3.39 21.13
N CYS A 308 -2.75 4.18 21.49
CA CYS A 308 -2.00 4.03 22.74
C CYS A 308 -2.73 4.67 23.96
N GLY A 309 -3.91 5.27 23.76
CA GLY A 309 -4.75 5.80 24.83
C GLY A 309 -4.45 7.25 25.25
N ASP A 310 -3.46 7.92 24.66
CA ASP A 310 -3.17 9.34 24.92
C ASP A 310 -3.95 10.23 23.94
N MET A 311 -5.27 10.29 24.16
CA MET A 311 -6.18 11.10 23.36
C MET A 311 -5.81 12.59 23.38
N LYS A 312 -5.24 13.09 24.48
CA LYS A 312 -4.88 14.49 24.64
C LYS A 312 -3.75 14.87 23.69
N MET A 313 -2.67 14.08 23.64
CA MET A 313 -1.61 14.29 22.67
C MET A 313 -2.07 14.04 21.24
N GLY A 314 -2.93 13.04 21.02
CA GLY A 314 -3.54 12.80 19.71
C GLY A 314 -4.28 14.04 19.17
N LEU A 315 -5.09 14.70 20.00
CA LEU A 315 -5.77 15.95 19.63
C LEU A 315 -4.80 17.12 19.44
N LYS A 316 -3.72 17.19 20.22
CA LYS A 316 -2.68 18.21 20.04
C LYS A 316 -2.03 18.09 18.67
N VAL A 317 -1.59 16.88 18.29
CA VAL A 317 -1.00 16.62 16.97
C VAL A 317 -2.02 16.90 15.87
N PHE A 318 -3.26 16.44 16.01
CA PHE A 318 -4.32 16.73 15.04
C PHE A 318 -4.50 18.24 14.80
N ASN A 319 -4.45 19.05 15.85
CA ASN A 319 -4.54 20.50 15.71
C ASN A 319 -3.31 21.12 15.03
N MET A 320 -2.13 20.50 15.12
CA MET A 320 -0.91 20.93 14.43
C MET A 320 -0.92 20.60 12.93
N VAL A 321 -1.59 19.51 12.51
CA VAL A 321 -1.73 19.14 11.09
C VAL A 321 -2.44 20.26 10.33
N VAL A 322 -1.78 20.81 9.31
CA VAL A 322 -2.33 21.94 8.53
C VAL A 322 -3.41 21.45 7.58
N HIS A 323 -3.14 20.39 6.81
CA HIS A 323 -4.06 19.86 5.80
C HIS A 323 -4.76 18.60 6.30
N LYS A 324 -5.89 18.81 7.00
CA LYS A 324 -6.71 17.73 7.53
C LYS A 324 -7.56 17.11 6.42
N ASP A 325 -7.25 15.86 6.08
CA ASP A 325 -8.04 15.04 5.15
C ASP A 325 -9.06 14.14 5.88
N VAL A 326 -9.84 13.38 5.13
CA VAL A 326 -10.84 12.45 5.68
C VAL A 326 -10.23 11.45 6.66
N ILE A 327 -8.97 11.04 6.45
CA ILE A 327 -8.25 10.10 7.30
C ILE A 327 -7.96 10.75 8.67
N SER A 328 -7.49 12.00 8.68
CA SER A 328 -7.22 12.74 9.92
C SER A 328 -8.46 12.85 10.82
N TRP A 329 -9.60 13.25 10.24
CA TRP A 329 -10.87 13.39 10.94
C TRP A 329 -11.42 12.03 11.39
N GLY A 330 -11.44 11.05 10.49
CA GLY A 330 -11.90 9.69 10.77
C GLY A 330 -11.11 9.03 11.90
N THR A 331 -9.79 9.24 11.95
CA THR A 331 -8.91 8.72 13.00
C THR A 331 -9.26 9.31 14.37
N VAL A 332 -9.45 10.64 14.47
CA VAL A 332 -9.84 11.29 15.74
C VAL A 332 -11.24 10.88 16.17
N ILE A 333 -12.19 10.81 15.24
CA ILE A 333 -13.57 10.40 15.50
C ILE A 333 -13.61 8.96 16.05
N CYS A 334 -12.94 8.01 15.38
CA CYS A 334 -12.82 6.65 15.88
C CYS A 334 -12.09 6.61 17.21
N GLY A 335 -11.05 7.42 17.37
CA GLY A 335 -10.29 7.50 18.61
C GLY A 335 -11.08 7.95 19.82
N LEU A 336 -11.86 9.02 19.67
CA LEU A 336 -12.76 9.52 20.69
C LEU A 336 -13.82 8.46 21.05
N ALA A 337 -14.34 7.74 20.05
CA ALA A 337 -15.29 6.65 20.27
C ALA A 337 -14.68 5.51 21.11
N MET A 338 -13.48 5.05 20.74
CA MET A 338 -12.77 3.96 21.43
C MET A 338 -12.34 4.32 22.85
N ASN A 339 -12.01 5.59 23.09
CA ASN A 339 -11.59 6.08 24.41
C ASN A 339 -12.77 6.57 25.28
N GLY A 340 -14.02 6.32 24.88
CA GLY A 340 -15.21 6.61 25.70
C GLY A 340 -15.70 8.06 25.66
N TYR A 341 -15.17 8.90 24.77
CA TYR A 341 -15.56 10.32 24.61
C TYR A 341 -16.69 10.52 23.60
N GLY A 342 -17.73 9.67 23.61
CA GLY A 342 -18.72 9.63 22.53
C GLY A 342 -19.54 10.92 22.33
N LYS A 343 -19.69 11.78 23.35
CA LYS A 343 -20.30 13.12 23.16
C LYS A 343 -19.43 14.06 22.31
N GLN A 344 -18.10 13.97 22.44
CA GLN A 344 -17.16 14.78 21.66
C GLN A 344 -17.09 14.34 20.20
N VAL A 345 -17.44 13.07 19.91
CA VAL A 345 -17.48 12.53 18.54
C VAL A 345 -18.45 13.32 17.66
N VAL A 346 -19.64 13.63 18.16
CA VAL A 346 -20.65 14.42 17.42
C VAL A 346 -20.16 15.85 17.14
N GLN A 347 -19.46 16.45 18.10
CA GLN A 347 -18.84 17.76 17.94
C GLN A 347 -17.75 17.72 16.86
N MET A 348 -16.87 16.73 16.91
CA MET A 348 -15.80 16.54 15.95
C MET A 348 -16.33 16.32 14.53
N PHE A 349 -17.39 15.52 14.38
CA PHE A 349 -18.08 15.34 13.11
C PHE A 349 -18.68 16.65 12.58
N SER A 350 -19.30 17.46 13.44
CA SER A 350 -19.80 18.77 13.04
C SER A 350 -18.66 19.70 12.57
N HIS A 351 -17.52 19.68 13.26
CA HIS A 351 -16.34 20.42 12.84
C HIS A 351 -15.79 19.95 11.49
N MET A 352 -15.76 18.64 11.23
CA MET A 352 -15.36 18.07 9.94
C MET A 352 -16.19 18.64 8.78
N LEU A 353 -17.52 18.70 8.97
CA LEU A 353 -18.44 19.24 7.97
C LEU A 353 -18.23 20.75 7.75
N VAL A 354 -17.98 21.52 8.81
CA VAL A 354 -17.69 22.96 8.72
C VAL A 354 -16.40 23.22 7.94
N HIS A 355 -15.42 22.32 8.02
CA HIS A 355 -14.18 22.39 7.23
C HIS A 355 -14.36 21.91 5.78
N GLY A 356 -15.57 21.53 5.37
CA GLY A 356 -15.88 21.09 4.01
C GLY A 356 -15.34 19.69 3.67
N VAL A 357 -14.95 18.91 4.67
CA VAL A 357 -14.48 17.53 4.46
C VAL A 357 -15.69 16.60 4.53
N LEU A 358 -15.94 15.86 3.45
CA LEU A 358 -17.04 14.89 3.40
C LEU A 358 -16.68 13.61 4.17
N PRO A 359 -17.61 13.05 4.96
CA PRO A 359 -17.40 11.79 5.65
C PRO A 359 -17.34 10.61 4.69
N ASP A 360 -16.57 9.59 5.09
CA ASP A 360 -16.49 8.29 4.44
C ASP A 360 -17.11 7.18 5.32
N ASP A 361 -17.01 5.94 4.86
CA ASP A 361 -17.50 4.77 5.58
C ASP A 361 -16.81 4.62 6.96
N VAL A 362 -15.51 4.87 7.05
CA VAL A 362 -14.76 4.80 8.32
C VAL A 362 -15.27 5.84 9.32
N THR A 363 -15.58 7.05 8.86
CA THR A 363 -16.15 8.12 9.70
C THR A 363 -17.47 7.68 10.33
N PHE A 364 -18.36 7.04 9.55
CA PHE A 364 -19.64 6.54 10.06
C PHE A 364 -19.48 5.35 11.02
N ILE A 365 -18.49 4.48 10.81
CA ILE A 365 -18.15 3.44 11.80
C ILE A 365 -17.81 4.07 13.16
N GLY A 366 -17.01 5.14 13.17
CA GLY A 366 -16.65 5.87 14.39
C GLY A 366 -17.85 6.51 15.07
N LEU A 367 -18.72 7.19 14.31
CA LEU A 367 -19.97 7.77 14.82
C LEU A 367 -20.90 6.72 15.45
N LEU A 368 -21.15 5.62 14.74
CA LEU A 368 -22.05 4.57 15.20
C LEU A 368 -21.48 3.83 16.42
N SER A 369 -20.16 3.58 16.44
CA SER A 369 -19.49 2.98 17.61
C SER A 369 -19.57 3.88 18.84
N ALA A 370 -19.43 5.20 18.67
CA ALA A 370 -19.61 6.17 19.75
C ALA A 370 -21.05 6.14 20.30
N CYS A 371 -22.04 6.09 19.42
CA CYS A 371 -23.45 5.97 19.81
C CYS A 371 -23.71 4.66 20.55
N SER A 372 -23.11 3.55 20.09
CA SER A 372 -23.17 2.25 20.76
C SER A 372 -22.61 2.29 22.18
N HIS A 373 -21.43 2.89 22.37
CA HIS A 373 -20.76 2.94 23.68
C HIS A 373 -21.45 3.88 24.68
N VAL A 374 -22.05 4.99 24.22
CA VAL A 374 -22.74 5.97 25.08
C VAL A 374 -24.23 5.64 25.27
N GLY A 375 -24.80 4.77 24.44
CA GLY A 375 -26.22 4.43 24.46
C GLY A 375 -27.13 5.44 23.74
N LEU A 376 -26.59 6.19 22.77
CA LEU A 376 -27.34 7.19 21.98
C LEU A 376 -28.05 6.52 20.78
N VAL A 377 -29.04 5.67 21.06
CA VAL A 377 -29.71 4.83 20.05
C VAL A 377 -30.39 5.68 18.97
N SER A 378 -31.06 6.77 19.36
CA SER A 378 -31.74 7.71 18.46
C SER A 378 -30.78 8.35 17.46
N GLU A 379 -29.66 8.86 17.94
CA GLU A 379 -28.63 9.53 17.15
C GLU A 379 -27.92 8.52 16.24
N GLY A 380 -27.61 7.33 16.75
CA GLY A 380 -27.04 6.25 15.93
C GLY A 380 -27.94 5.88 14.76
N MET A 381 -29.25 5.76 14.99
CA MET A 381 -30.23 5.54 13.91
C MET A 381 -30.29 6.70 12.92
N MET A 382 -30.16 7.93 13.40
CA MET A 382 -30.15 9.11 12.55
C MET A 382 -28.91 9.14 11.65
N PHE A 383 -27.72 8.86 12.21
CA PHE A 383 -26.47 8.74 11.45
C PHE A 383 -26.52 7.60 10.44
N PHE A 384 -27.03 6.43 10.81
CA PHE A 384 -27.15 5.29 9.91
C PHE A 384 -28.02 5.59 8.69
N LYS A 385 -29.14 6.30 8.88
CA LYS A 385 -29.99 6.76 7.76
C LYS A 385 -29.29 7.83 6.92
N ALA A 386 -28.70 8.84 7.57
CA ALA A 386 -28.00 9.94 6.90
C ALA A 386 -26.85 9.44 6.02
N MET A 387 -26.12 8.40 6.45
CA MET A 387 -25.05 7.75 5.69
C MET A 387 -25.48 7.43 4.25
N ARG A 388 -26.64 6.81 4.08
CA ARG A 388 -27.20 6.46 2.78
C ARG A 388 -27.91 7.65 2.13
N ASP A 389 -28.82 8.28 2.86
CA ASP A 389 -29.79 9.21 2.30
C ASP A 389 -29.17 10.59 1.98
N SER A 390 -28.18 11.03 2.76
CA SER A 390 -27.54 12.34 2.61
C SER A 390 -26.14 12.26 1.99
N TYR A 391 -25.38 11.19 2.25
CA TYR A 391 -23.99 11.07 1.80
C TYR A 391 -23.76 10.01 0.72
N GLY A 392 -24.79 9.21 0.37
CA GLY A 392 -24.70 8.19 -0.67
C GLY A 392 -23.75 7.03 -0.35
N ILE A 393 -23.41 6.83 0.93
CA ILE A 393 -22.49 5.79 1.37
C ILE A 393 -23.30 4.52 1.64
N VAL A 394 -22.94 3.44 0.95
CA VAL A 394 -23.64 2.15 1.09
C VAL A 394 -23.18 1.45 2.38
N PRO A 395 -24.10 1.13 3.31
CA PRO A 395 -23.75 0.45 4.55
C PRO A 395 -23.07 -0.91 4.31
N GLN A 396 -21.88 -1.06 4.89
CA GLN A 396 -21.09 -2.30 4.91
C GLN A 396 -21.34 -3.12 6.19
N MET A 397 -20.89 -4.38 6.23
CA MET A 397 -21.04 -5.31 7.36
C MET A 397 -20.63 -4.70 8.72
N SER A 398 -19.57 -3.88 8.73
CA SER A 398 -19.11 -3.13 9.91
C SER A 398 -20.17 -2.18 10.49
N HIS A 399 -20.88 -1.44 9.64
CA HIS A 399 -21.93 -0.50 10.06
C HIS A 399 -23.12 -1.23 10.68
N TYR A 400 -23.55 -2.34 10.06
CA TYR A 400 -24.60 -3.19 10.62
C TYR A 400 -24.17 -3.77 11.97
N GLY A 401 -22.90 -4.17 12.10
CA GLY A 401 -22.33 -4.60 13.37
C GLY A 401 -22.43 -3.54 14.47
N CYS A 402 -22.09 -2.28 14.18
CA CYS A 402 -22.23 -1.18 15.14
C CYS A 402 -23.70 -0.96 15.56
N MET A 403 -24.65 -1.07 14.62
CA MET A 403 -26.08 -0.92 14.92
C MET A 403 -26.60 -2.03 15.83
N VAL A 404 -26.24 -3.28 15.55
CA VAL A 404 -26.65 -4.43 16.37
C VAL A 404 -26.00 -4.38 17.75
N ASP A 405 -24.72 -3.99 17.84
CA ASP A 405 -24.03 -3.77 19.12
C ASP A 405 -24.75 -2.68 19.94
N MET A 406 -25.17 -1.58 19.30
CA MET A 406 -25.89 -0.49 19.95
C MET A 406 -27.24 -0.93 20.52
N TYR A 407 -28.06 -1.64 19.74
CA TYR A 407 -29.34 -2.17 20.23
C TYR A 407 -29.13 -3.19 21.35
N GLY A 408 -28.17 -4.09 21.19
CA GLY A 408 -27.85 -5.10 22.20
C GLY A 408 -27.40 -4.47 23.53
N ARG A 409 -26.52 -3.47 23.49
CA ARG A 409 -26.09 -2.74 24.69
C ARG A 409 -27.24 -2.01 25.38
N ALA A 410 -28.18 -1.46 24.62
CA ALA A 410 -29.38 -0.81 25.12
C ALA A 410 -30.49 -1.78 25.58
N SER A 411 -30.26 -3.09 25.53
CA SER A 411 -31.25 -4.14 25.84
C SER A 411 -32.49 -4.13 24.94
N LEU A 412 -32.39 -3.53 23.75
CA LEU A 412 -33.44 -3.44 22.74
C LEU A 412 -33.35 -4.64 21.78
N PHE A 413 -33.54 -5.84 22.32
CA PHE A 413 -33.32 -7.09 21.59
C PHE A 413 -34.33 -7.32 20.46
N GLU A 414 -35.59 -6.89 20.64
CA GLU A 414 -36.62 -7.02 19.61
C GLU A 414 -36.29 -6.16 18.39
N GLU A 415 -35.85 -4.92 18.63
CA GLU A 415 -35.38 -4.00 17.61
C GLU A 415 -34.10 -4.51 16.93
N ALA A 416 -33.18 -5.11 17.69
CA ALA A 416 -32.00 -5.76 17.12
C ALA A 416 -32.37 -6.88 16.14
N VAL A 417 -33.32 -7.74 16.51
CA VAL A 417 -33.81 -8.84 15.65
C VAL A 417 -34.57 -8.30 14.43
N ALA A 418 -35.40 -7.27 14.61
CA ALA A 418 -36.10 -6.62 13.50
C ALA A 418 -35.11 -5.99 12.52
N PHE A 419 -34.07 -5.31 13.02
CA PHE A 419 -33.00 -4.73 12.21
C PHE A 419 -32.23 -5.81 11.42
N LEU A 420 -31.85 -6.90 12.08
CA LEU A 420 -31.18 -8.05 11.43
C LEU A 420 -32.01 -8.63 10.28
N LYS A 421 -33.32 -8.81 10.47
CA LYS A 421 -34.22 -9.32 9.43
C LYS A 421 -34.39 -8.36 8.25
N GLY A 422 -34.19 -7.06 8.49
CA GLY A 422 -34.26 -6.02 7.46
C GLY A 422 -32.96 -5.79 6.69
N MET A 423 -31.87 -6.49 7.04
CA MET A 423 -30.60 -6.35 6.35
C MET A 423 -30.67 -6.92 4.92
N PRO A 424 -30.04 -6.26 3.92
CA PRO A 424 -30.00 -6.76 2.54
C PRO A 424 -29.01 -7.92 2.35
N VAL A 425 -28.22 -8.23 3.38
CA VAL A 425 -27.17 -9.24 3.39
C VAL A 425 -27.28 -10.10 4.64
N GLU A 426 -26.86 -11.36 4.56
CA GLU A 426 -26.84 -12.24 5.72
C GLU A 426 -25.81 -11.79 6.76
N ALA A 427 -26.17 -11.86 8.04
CA ALA A 427 -25.29 -11.48 9.14
C ALA A 427 -24.10 -12.46 9.30
N GLU A 428 -22.91 -11.88 9.45
CA GLU A 428 -21.66 -12.59 9.69
C GLU A 428 -21.29 -12.70 11.18
N GLY A 429 -20.24 -13.47 11.48
CA GLY A 429 -19.76 -13.74 12.84
C GLY A 429 -19.57 -12.52 13.75
N PRO A 430 -19.05 -11.36 13.30
CA PRO A 430 -18.92 -10.18 14.15
C PRO A 430 -20.27 -9.67 14.70
N ILE A 431 -21.33 -9.72 13.89
CA ILE A 431 -22.67 -9.27 14.28
C ILE A 431 -23.26 -10.21 15.33
N TRP A 432 -23.16 -11.52 15.09
CA TRP A 432 -23.59 -12.54 16.05
C TRP A 432 -22.80 -12.44 17.36
N SER A 433 -21.50 -12.15 17.28
CA SER A 433 -20.66 -11.94 18.47
C SER A 433 -21.10 -10.72 19.28
N ALA A 434 -21.44 -9.61 18.62
CA ALA A 434 -21.92 -8.40 19.30
C ALA A 434 -23.23 -8.68 20.07
N LEU A 435 -24.19 -9.36 19.42
CA LEU A 435 -25.46 -9.70 20.07
C LEU A 435 -25.29 -10.72 21.19
N LEU A 436 -24.45 -11.75 21.02
CA LEU A 436 -24.11 -12.69 22.09
C LEU A 436 -23.42 -12.00 23.27
N GLN A 437 -22.56 -11.01 23.00
CA GLN A 437 -21.90 -10.24 24.05
C GLN A 437 -22.91 -9.42 24.84
N ALA A 438 -23.91 -8.83 24.18
CA ALA A 438 -25.04 -8.17 24.83
C ALA A 438 -25.89 -9.15 25.66
N CYS A 439 -26.20 -10.34 25.13
CA CYS A 439 -26.93 -11.38 25.87
C CYS A 439 -26.19 -11.78 27.14
N LYS A 440 -24.87 -11.95 27.07
CA LYS A 440 -24.03 -12.26 28.23
C LYS A 440 -24.09 -11.14 29.28
N THR A 441 -24.00 -9.88 28.87
CA THR A 441 -24.01 -8.73 29.78
C THR A 441 -25.36 -8.59 30.49
N HIS A 442 -26.47 -8.88 29.79
CA HIS A 442 -27.84 -8.68 30.29
C HIS A 442 -28.53 -9.97 30.77
N GLY A 443 -27.86 -11.12 30.71
CA GLY A 443 -28.41 -12.42 31.12
C GLY A 443 -29.57 -12.93 30.27
N ASN A 444 -29.66 -12.54 28.98
CA ASN A 444 -30.75 -12.94 28.09
C ASN A 444 -30.48 -14.31 27.43
N GLU A 445 -30.85 -15.39 28.11
CA GLU A 445 -30.62 -16.76 27.64
C GLU A 445 -31.48 -17.13 26.42
N GLU A 446 -32.73 -16.65 26.37
CA GLU A 446 -33.65 -16.91 25.25
C GLU A 446 -33.06 -16.41 23.93
N MET A 447 -32.51 -15.20 23.93
CA MET A 447 -31.87 -14.64 22.74
C MET A 447 -30.62 -15.42 22.36
N SER A 448 -29.83 -15.91 23.33
CA SER A 448 -28.65 -16.73 23.04
C SER A 448 -28.99 -18.06 22.34
N GLU A 449 -30.12 -18.69 22.71
CA GLU A 449 -30.63 -19.91 22.07
C GLU A 449 -31.13 -19.65 20.65
N TRP A 450 -31.83 -18.53 20.45
CA TRP A 450 -32.24 -18.13 19.11
C TRP A 450 -31.01 -17.91 18.20
N ILE A 451 -29.96 -17.24 18.70
CA ILE A 451 -28.71 -17.05 17.95
C ILE A 451 -28.08 -18.41 17.62
N ARG A 452 -28.06 -19.37 18.56
CA ARG A 452 -27.58 -20.74 18.29
C ARG A 452 -28.29 -21.36 17.09
N GLY A 453 -29.62 -21.25 17.05
CA GLY A 453 -30.42 -21.74 15.93
C GLY A 453 -30.06 -21.11 14.58
N GLN A 454 -29.70 -19.82 14.57
CA GLN A 454 -29.31 -19.12 13.34
C GLN A 454 -27.89 -19.46 12.84
N ILE A 455 -26.98 -19.84 13.75
CA ILE A 455 -25.58 -20.13 13.41
C ILE A 455 -25.26 -21.61 13.19
N HIS A 456 -26.17 -22.53 13.55
CA HIS A 456 -25.93 -23.98 13.56
C HIS A 456 -25.41 -24.53 12.21
N ASP A 457 -25.92 -24.01 11.10
CA ASP A 457 -25.56 -24.46 9.74
C ASP A 457 -24.61 -23.50 9.00
N LYS A 458 -24.13 -22.46 9.70
CA LYS A 458 -23.30 -21.41 9.09
C LYS A 458 -21.84 -21.56 9.51
N ASN A 459 -20.92 -21.28 8.60
CA ASN A 459 -19.49 -21.26 8.89
C ASN A 459 -19.12 -19.98 9.66
N VAL A 460 -19.34 -20.00 10.98
CA VAL A 460 -19.10 -18.84 11.84
C VAL A 460 -17.70 -18.88 12.45
N GLY A 461 -17.07 -17.71 12.61
CA GLY A 461 -15.73 -17.60 13.18
C GLY A 461 -15.60 -18.19 14.60
N VAL A 462 -14.42 -18.73 14.90
CA VAL A 462 -14.11 -19.38 16.20
C VAL A 462 -14.34 -18.47 17.39
N GLY A 463 -14.17 -17.14 17.23
CA GLY A 463 -14.43 -16.16 18.28
C GLY A 463 -15.89 -16.18 18.75
N THR A 464 -16.84 -16.26 17.81
CA THR A 464 -18.28 -16.32 18.11
C THR A 464 -18.65 -17.60 18.83
N LEU A 465 -18.13 -18.75 18.36
CA LEU A 465 -18.34 -20.05 19.01
C LEU A 465 -17.72 -20.10 20.42
N ALA A 466 -16.54 -19.48 20.61
CA ALA A 466 -15.92 -19.38 21.92
C ALA A 466 -16.79 -18.57 22.90
N LEU A 467 -17.37 -17.46 22.43
CA LEU A 467 -18.25 -16.62 23.25
C LEU A 467 -19.53 -17.39 23.65
N LEU A 468 -20.16 -18.09 22.70
CA LEU A 468 -21.33 -18.94 22.98
C LEU A 468 -21.00 -20.05 23.99
N SER A 469 -19.87 -20.73 23.85
CA SER A 469 -19.41 -21.74 24.82
C SER A 469 -19.22 -21.16 26.22
N ASN A 470 -18.71 -19.93 26.33
CA ASN A 470 -18.54 -19.26 27.61
C ASN A 470 -19.88 -18.88 28.25
N ILE A 471 -20.88 -18.49 27.46
CA ILE A 471 -22.23 -18.18 27.96
C ILE A 471 -22.87 -19.44 28.56
N TYR A 472 -22.79 -20.58 27.87
CA TYR A 472 -23.29 -21.84 28.43
C TYR A 472 -22.56 -22.28 29.69
N ALA A 473 -21.24 -22.10 29.75
CA ALA A 473 -20.49 -22.39 30.95
C ALA A 473 -20.90 -21.48 32.13
N SER A 474 -21.20 -20.19 31.88
CA SER A 474 -21.70 -19.30 32.94
C SER A 474 -23.12 -19.61 33.41
N SER A 475 -23.93 -20.24 32.57
CA SER A 475 -25.28 -20.73 32.91
C SER A 475 -25.29 -22.19 33.39
N GLU A 476 -24.14 -22.75 33.79
CA GLU A 476 -23.98 -24.13 34.28
C GLU A 476 -24.38 -25.24 33.29
N ARG A 477 -24.59 -24.91 32.01
CA ARG A 477 -24.93 -25.84 30.92
C ARG A 477 -23.67 -26.43 30.28
N TRP A 478 -22.93 -27.24 31.06
CA TRP A 478 -21.62 -27.77 30.68
C TRP A 478 -21.64 -28.68 29.44
N ASP A 479 -22.70 -29.44 29.24
CA ASP A 479 -22.84 -30.34 28.09
C ASP A 479 -22.93 -29.55 26.77
N ASP A 480 -23.74 -28.49 26.75
CA ASP A 480 -23.85 -27.58 25.60
C ASP A 480 -22.53 -26.85 25.32
N ALA A 481 -21.86 -26.37 26.38
CA ALA A 481 -20.55 -25.72 26.26
C ALA A 481 -19.50 -26.66 25.64
N ASN A 482 -19.52 -27.95 26.00
CA ASN A 482 -18.63 -28.97 25.47
C ASN A 482 -18.94 -29.33 24.02
N ASN A 483 -20.22 -29.37 23.63
CA ASN A 483 -20.65 -29.57 22.24
C ASN A 483 -20.11 -28.46 21.32
N VAL A 484 -20.23 -27.18 21.73
CA VAL A 484 -19.69 -26.05 20.97
C VAL A 484 -18.16 -26.13 20.84
N ARG A 485 -17.45 -26.51 21.92
CA ARG A 485 -15.98 -26.70 21.87
C ARG A 485 -15.55 -27.85 20.97
N LYS A 486 -16.39 -28.87 20.78
CA LYS A 486 -16.10 -29.98 19.85
C LYS A 486 -16.16 -29.50 18.40
N ILE A 487 -17.15 -28.67 18.05
CA ILE A 487 -17.26 -28.01 16.75
C ILE A 487 -16.03 -27.13 16.48
N MET A 488 -15.62 -26.33 17.47
CA MET A 488 -14.41 -25.48 17.38
C MET A 488 -13.12 -26.27 17.14
N ARG A 489 -13.00 -27.49 17.70
CA ARG A 489 -11.81 -28.35 17.47
C ARG A 489 -11.81 -28.97 16.07
N GLY A 490 -12.99 -29.24 15.51
CA GLY A 490 -13.15 -29.79 14.16
C GLY A 490 -12.77 -28.80 13.05
N THR A 491 -12.82 -27.48 13.30
CA THR A 491 -12.54 -26.43 12.31
C THR A 491 -11.06 -26.02 12.21
N GLY A 492 -10.15 -26.67 12.96
CA GLY A 492 -8.69 -26.56 12.76
C GLY A 492 -8.03 -25.23 13.16
N LEU A 493 -8.80 -24.27 13.67
CA LEU A 493 -8.32 -22.92 14.02
C LEU A 493 -7.99 -22.83 15.52
N LYS A 494 -6.70 -22.68 15.85
CA LYS A 494 -6.22 -22.51 17.24
C LYS A 494 -6.51 -21.09 17.73
N LYS A 495 -7.11 -20.98 18.92
CA LYS A 495 -7.28 -19.71 19.65
C LYS A 495 -5.91 -19.09 19.93
N VAL A 496 -5.66 -17.88 19.43
CA VAL A 496 -4.56 -17.05 19.91
C VAL A 496 -4.99 -16.48 21.26
N ALA A 497 -4.22 -16.72 22.32
CA ALA A 497 -4.50 -16.15 23.63
C ALA A 497 -4.43 -14.61 23.55
N GLY A 498 -5.40 -13.92 24.15
CA GLY A 498 -5.31 -12.47 24.31
C GLY A 498 -4.10 -12.15 25.19
N LEU A 499 -3.16 -11.38 24.65
CA LEU A 499 -1.98 -10.92 25.37
C LEU A 499 -2.25 -9.48 25.83
N SER A 500 -2.20 -9.24 27.14
CA SER A 500 -2.13 -7.88 27.69
C SER A 500 -0.67 -7.60 28.03
N TRP A 501 -0.06 -6.61 27.36
CA TRP A 501 1.26 -6.12 27.72
C TRP A 501 1.10 -5.02 28.77
N VAL A 502 1.73 -5.20 29.92
CA VAL A 502 1.89 -4.13 30.91
C VAL A 502 3.31 -3.63 30.73
N GLU A 503 3.49 -2.41 30.23
CA GLU A 503 4.81 -1.76 30.25
C GLU A 503 5.13 -1.37 31.70
N PRO A 504 6.17 -1.94 32.34
CA PRO A 504 6.72 -1.32 33.54
C PRO A 504 7.31 0.04 33.15
N GLU A 505 7.07 1.08 33.96
CA GLU A 505 7.69 2.40 33.79
C GLU A 505 9.22 2.26 33.86
N VAL A 506 9.87 2.13 32.70
CA VAL A 506 11.32 2.24 32.58
C VAL A 506 11.60 3.61 31.99
N ARG A 507 12.11 4.52 32.84
CA ARG A 507 12.73 5.77 32.38
C ARG A 507 13.86 5.42 31.43
N LEU A 508 13.66 5.68 30.14
CA LEU A 508 14.75 5.71 29.17
C LEU A 508 15.57 6.96 29.45
N ASP A 509 16.77 6.79 30.01
CA ASP A 509 17.72 7.87 30.24
C ASP A 509 18.05 8.57 28.91
N SER A 510 17.93 9.88 28.91
CA SER A 510 18.13 10.79 27.77
C SER A 510 19.59 10.95 27.33
N SER A 511 20.45 9.95 27.55
CA SER A 511 21.90 10.04 27.32
C SER A 511 22.37 9.51 25.96
N LEU A 512 21.48 8.99 25.10
CA LEU A 512 21.86 8.44 23.78
C LEU A 512 21.74 9.44 22.60
N CYS A 513 21.55 10.74 22.86
CA CYS A 513 21.49 11.79 21.82
C CYS A 513 22.77 12.65 21.73
N ALA A 514 23.94 12.13 22.11
CA ALA A 514 25.21 12.84 21.95
C ALA A 514 26.30 11.93 21.35
N ALA A 515 26.30 11.82 20.02
CA ALA A 515 27.49 11.64 19.18
C ALA A 515 27.14 11.96 17.72
#